data_AF-A0A4Q1RQ05-F1
#
_entry.id   AF-A0A4Q1RQ05-F1
#
_cell.length_a   1.000
_cell.length_b   1.000
_cell.length_c   1.000
_cell.angle_alpha   90.00
_cell.angle_beta   90.00
_cell.angle_gamma   90.00
#
_symmetry.space_group_name_H-M   'P 1'
#
loop_
_entity.id
_entity.type
_entity.pdbx_description
1 polymer ?
#
loop_
_entity_poly.entity_id
_entity_poly.type
_entity_poly.pdbx_seq_one_letter_code
_entity_poly.pdbx_strand_id
1 'polypeptide(L)'
;MTNPALDLFNDRLPNKPYFSDDLHFGVRIAGKERAILAKYIQFNQPHAMFWLGYDVDRLGAAIDWSDRNAPAPTLTITNPENGHAHLLYALKTSIRTAPDGKMRPLKYAAAVENALRKKLDADTGYSGLICKNPNHGHWKIAVWQPELYTLDWLADSLDLNAANDKEIIADYGLGRNCTLFDKTRKWAYRAIRQGWPVYEQWLKACY
;
A
#
# COMPACT_ATOMS: atom_id res chain seq x y z
N MET A 1 0.60 8.72 28.06
CA MET A 1 1.68 8.16 27.22
C MET A 1 1.16 8.14 25.80
N THR A 2 1.78 8.88 24.88
CA THR A 2 1.39 8.84 23.47
C THR A 2 1.81 7.50 22.86
N ASN A 3 1.02 7.00 21.91
CA ASN A 3 1.29 5.75 21.21
C ASN A 3 2.27 6.06 20.05
N PRO A 4 3.54 5.60 20.09
CA PRO A 4 4.54 6.00 19.09
C PRO A 4 4.17 5.61 17.65
N ALA A 5 3.49 4.47 17.47
CA ALA A 5 3.03 4.05 16.15
C ALA A 5 1.90 4.94 15.62
N LEU A 6 1.04 5.46 16.51
CA LEU A 6 -0.03 6.39 16.15
C LEU A 6 0.53 7.78 15.85
N ASP A 7 1.51 8.25 16.62
CA ASP A 7 2.23 9.50 16.35
C ASP A 7 2.90 9.44 14.96
N LEU A 8 3.62 8.35 14.69
CA LEU A 8 4.24 8.09 13.39
C LEU A 8 3.21 8.04 12.24
N PHE A 9 2.07 7.39 12.46
CA PHE A 9 0.98 7.34 11.49
C PHE A 9 0.50 8.75 11.16
N ASN A 10 0.26 9.56 12.19
CA ASN A 10 -0.21 10.92 12.06
C ASN A 10 0.81 11.81 11.35
N ASP A 11 2.09 11.71 11.68
CA ASP A 11 3.16 12.49 11.05
C ASP A 11 3.30 12.20 9.55
N ARG A 12 2.99 10.98 9.12
CA ARG A 12 3.12 10.55 7.73
C ARG A 12 1.86 10.76 6.88
N LEU A 13 0.76 11.25 7.47
CA LEU A 13 -0.48 11.53 6.74
C LEU A 13 -0.28 12.59 5.64
N PRO A 14 -0.97 12.47 4.49
CA PRO A 14 -1.06 13.54 3.52
C PRO A 14 -1.59 14.85 4.12
N ASN A 15 -1.24 15.98 3.51
CA ASN A 15 -1.82 17.27 3.88
C ASN A 15 -3.32 17.34 3.59
N LYS A 16 -3.75 16.71 2.49
CA LYS A 16 -5.14 16.60 2.06
C LYS A 16 -5.49 15.14 1.74
N PRO A 17 -5.65 14.28 2.75
CA PRO A 17 -5.87 12.86 2.52
C PRO A 17 -7.29 12.61 2.00
N TYR A 18 -7.46 11.52 1.25
CA TYR A 18 -8.77 10.93 1.08
C TYR A 18 -9.31 10.42 2.42
N PHE A 19 -10.61 10.53 2.64
CA PHE A 19 -11.27 10.02 3.84
C PHE A 19 -12.72 9.64 3.55
N SER A 20 -13.30 8.80 4.41
CA SER A 20 -14.73 8.48 4.37
C SER A 20 -15.20 7.90 5.71
N ASP A 21 -16.48 8.07 6.03
CA ASP A 21 -17.14 7.34 7.13
C ASP A 21 -17.87 6.09 6.64
N ASP A 22 -18.17 6.02 5.34
CA ASP A 22 -18.83 4.90 4.70
C ASP A 22 -18.37 4.82 3.25
N LEU A 23 -17.64 3.74 2.95
CA LEU A 23 -17.04 3.50 1.64
C LEU A 23 -18.09 3.32 0.53
N HIS A 24 -19.35 3.02 0.86
CA HIS A 24 -20.45 2.94 -0.11
C HIS A 24 -20.68 4.28 -0.84
N PHE A 25 -20.49 5.40 -0.14
CA PHE A 25 -20.63 6.75 -0.71
C PHE A 25 -19.33 7.29 -1.33
N GLY A 26 -18.32 6.43 -1.47
CA GLY A 26 -17.00 6.80 -1.99
C GLY A 26 -16.13 7.54 -0.97
N VAL A 27 -15.12 8.24 -1.49
CA VAL A 27 -14.12 8.98 -0.70
C VAL A 27 -14.14 10.47 -1.01
N ARG A 28 -13.81 11.30 -0.02
CA ARG A 28 -13.71 12.77 -0.12
C ARG A 28 -12.30 13.22 0.21
N ILE A 29 -11.94 14.43 -0.18
CA ILE A 29 -10.64 15.06 0.12
C ILE A 29 -10.88 16.26 1.04
N ALA A 30 -10.16 16.35 2.15
CA ALA A 30 -10.16 17.52 3.04
C ALA A 30 -8.78 17.67 3.70
N GLY A 31 -8.56 18.76 4.43
CA GLY A 31 -7.34 18.93 5.24
C GLY A 31 -7.23 17.85 6.34
N LYS A 32 -5.98 17.52 6.69
CA LYS A 32 -5.62 16.48 7.69
C LYS A 32 -6.45 16.58 8.99
N GLU A 33 -6.64 17.78 9.53
CA GLU A 33 -7.39 18.04 10.77
C GLU A 33 -8.84 17.55 10.72
N ARG A 34 -9.49 17.63 9.56
CA ARG A 34 -10.86 17.14 9.38
C ARG A 34 -10.88 15.65 9.06
N ALA A 35 -10.00 15.21 8.18
CA ALA A 35 -9.97 13.84 7.68
C ALA A 35 -9.62 12.82 8.78
N ILE A 36 -8.79 13.20 9.75
CA ILE A 36 -8.39 12.34 10.88
C ILE A 36 -9.55 11.95 11.80
N LEU A 37 -10.69 12.63 11.69
CA LEU A 37 -11.90 12.35 12.46
C LEU A 37 -12.81 11.31 11.80
N ALA A 38 -12.52 10.87 10.57
CA ALA A 38 -13.36 9.93 9.83
C ALA A 38 -12.99 8.47 10.10
N LYS A 39 -13.92 7.54 9.88
CA LYS A 39 -13.67 6.09 10.06
C LYS A 39 -12.55 5.57 9.16
N TYR A 40 -12.40 6.06 7.94
CA TYR A 40 -11.39 5.62 6.99
C TYR A 40 -10.57 6.80 6.50
N ILE A 41 -9.25 6.61 6.31
CA ILE A 41 -8.33 7.66 5.89
C ILE A 41 -7.21 7.13 4.98
N GLN A 42 -6.75 7.95 4.04
CA GLN A 42 -5.55 7.71 3.26
C GLN A 42 -4.33 7.85 4.17
N PHE A 43 -3.50 6.82 4.18
CA PHE A 43 -2.38 6.70 5.12
C PHE A 43 -0.99 6.86 4.47
N ASN A 44 -0.93 6.89 3.13
CA ASN A 44 0.31 7.13 2.38
C ASN A 44 0.23 8.43 1.57
N GLN A 45 1.39 9.06 1.34
CA GLN A 45 1.50 10.25 0.49
C GLN A 45 1.20 9.88 -0.97
N PRO A 46 0.66 10.81 -1.78
CA PRO A 46 0.41 10.56 -3.21
C PRO A 46 1.67 10.15 -4.00
N HIS A 47 2.84 10.61 -3.56
CA HIS A 47 4.12 10.42 -4.23
C HIS A 47 5.10 9.51 -3.47
N ALA A 48 4.71 9.03 -2.28
CA ALA A 48 5.58 8.22 -1.43
C ALA A 48 4.79 7.27 -0.53
N MET A 49 5.16 6.00 -0.57
CA MET A 49 4.60 4.96 0.30
C MET A 49 5.52 4.75 1.51
N PHE A 50 5.01 5.11 2.68
CA PHE A 50 5.68 4.91 3.98
C PHE A 50 5.18 3.68 4.72
N TRP A 51 4.03 3.15 4.29
CA TRP A 51 3.35 2.02 4.91
C TRP A 51 3.00 1.00 3.85
N LEU A 52 3.35 -0.27 4.08
CA LEU A 52 2.72 -1.37 3.38
C LEU A 52 1.44 -1.74 4.15
N GLY A 53 0.29 -1.68 3.49
CA GLY A 53 -1.01 -1.96 4.10
C GLY A 53 -1.64 -3.20 3.50
N TYR A 54 -2.18 -4.05 4.36
CA TYR A 54 -2.83 -5.31 3.98
C TYR A 54 -4.21 -5.40 4.63
N ASP A 55 -5.24 -5.72 3.85
CA ASP A 55 -6.57 -6.03 4.38
C ASP A 55 -6.71 -7.54 4.55
N VAL A 56 -7.17 -7.92 5.73
CA VAL A 56 -7.29 -9.32 6.15
C VAL A 56 -8.72 -9.54 6.62
N ASP A 57 -9.48 -10.18 5.74
CA ASP A 57 -10.93 -10.38 5.88
C ASP A 57 -11.28 -11.73 6.51
N ARG A 58 -10.85 -11.91 7.76
CA ARG A 58 -11.19 -13.10 8.56
C ARG A 58 -11.21 -12.80 10.04
N LEU A 59 -11.89 -13.64 10.81
CA LEU A 59 -11.94 -13.52 12.25
C LEU A 59 -10.53 -13.74 12.86
N GLY A 60 -10.12 -12.88 13.78
CA GLY A 60 -8.79 -12.96 14.41
C GLY A 60 -7.65 -12.35 13.59
N ALA A 61 -7.96 -11.58 12.54
CA ALA A 61 -6.99 -10.94 11.64
C ALA A 61 -5.88 -10.14 12.35
N ALA A 62 -6.18 -9.57 13.51
CA ALA A 62 -5.24 -8.77 14.29
C ALA A 62 -3.98 -9.52 14.75
N ILE A 63 -4.07 -10.85 14.91
CA ILE A 63 -3.00 -11.69 15.48
C ILE A 63 -2.57 -12.84 14.59
N ASP A 64 -3.32 -13.17 13.53
CA ASP A 64 -3.04 -14.38 12.73
C ASP A 64 -1.71 -14.33 11.98
N TRP A 65 -1.12 -13.14 11.82
CA TRP A 65 0.23 -13.00 11.29
C TRP A 65 1.24 -13.86 12.08
N SER A 66 1.00 -14.06 13.38
CA SER A 66 1.83 -14.92 14.24
C SER A 66 1.73 -16.39 13.85
N ASP A 67 0.51 -16.90 13.67
CA ASP A 67 0.28 -18.31 13.28
C ASP A 67 0.80 -18.60 11.86
N ARG A 68 0.84 -17.57 11.01
CA ARG A 68 1.42 -17.63 9.66
C ARG A 68 2.93 -17.44 9.63
N ASN A 69 3.56 -17.27 10.79
CA ASN A 69 4.98 -16.96 10.94
C ASN A 69 5.41 -15.76 10.08
N ALA A 70 4.50 -14.81 9.86
CA ALA A 70 4.76 -13.55 9.17
C ALA A 70 5.39 -12.55 10.15
N PRO A 71 6.17 -11.58 9.67
CA PRO A 71 6.63 -10.50 10.52
C PRO A 71 5.47 -9.81 11.24
N ALA A 72 5.69 -9.44 12.50
CA ALA A 72 4.73 -8.64 13.25
C ALA A 72 4.45 -7.32 12.52
N PRO A 73 3.19 -6.90 12.32
CA PRO A 73 2.89 -5.59 11.78
C PRO A 73 3.29 -4.49 12.77
N THR A 74 3.57 -3.28 12.29
CA THR A 74 3.73 -2.14 13.19
C THR A 74 2.42 -1.87 13.94
N LEU A 75 1.30 -1.90 13.21
CA LEU A 75 -0.03 -1.64 13.75
C LEU A 75 -1.07 -2.57 13.11
N THR A 76 -2.00 -3.03 13.92
CA THR A 76 -3.23 -3.69 13.48
C THR A 76 -4.43 -2.83 13.84
N ILE A 77 -5.37 -2.70 12.90
CA ILE A 77 -6.56 -1.86 13.04
C ILE A 77 -7.77 -2.72 12.74
N THR A 78 -8.47 -3.13 13.79
CA THR A 78 -9.46 -4.20 13.76
C THR A 78 -10.87 -3.64 13.79
N ASN A 79 -11.74 -4.19 12.93
CA ASN A 79 -13.17 -4.01 13.05
C ASN A 79 -13.69 -4.91 14.18
N PRO A 80 -14.20 -4.34 15.30
CA PRO A 80 -14.69 -5.14 16.41
C PRO A 80 -15.95 -5.96 16.06
N GLU A 81 -16.67 -5.62 14.99
CA GLU A 81 -17.93 -6.28 14.61
C GLU A 81 -17.71 -7.63 13.92
N ASN A 82 -16.70 -7.72 13.04
CA ASN A 82 -16.44 -8.93 12.24
C ASN A 82 -15.03 -9.53 12.47
N GLY A 83 -14.16 -8.84 13.20
CA GLY A 83 -12.80 -9.30 13.49
C GLY A 83 -11.79 -9.09 12.35
N HIS A 84 -12.20 -8.53 11.22
CA HIS A 84 -11.31 -8.22 10.09
C HIS A 84 -10.38 -7.06 10.46
N ALA A 85 -9.17 -7.04 9.91
CA ALA A 85 -8.18 -6.03 10.28
C ALA A 85 -7.35 -5.52 9.10
N HIS A 86 -6.93 -4.27 9.20
CA HIS A 86 -5.80 -3.78 8.42
C HIS A 86 -4.51 -3.96 9.20
N LEU A 87 -3.50 -4.54 8.53
CA LEU A 87 -2.15 -4.68 9.04
C LEU A 87 -1.26 -3.65 8.33
N LEU A 88 -0.61 -2.78 9.09
CA LEU A 88 0.27 -1.76 8.56
C LEU A 88 1.72 -2.03 9.00
N TYR A 89 2.63 -2.01 8.03
CA TYR A 89 4.08 -2.15 8.24
C TYR A 89 4.77 -0.83 7.90
N ALA A 90 5.35 -0.18 8.91
CA ALA A 90 6.03 1.10 8.73
C ALA A 90 7.42 0.90 8.09
N LEU A 91 7.68 1.58 6.99
CA LEU A 91 8.98 1.55 6.33
C LEU A 91 9.92 2.63 6.89
N LYS A 92 11.21 2.28 7.00
CA LYS A 92 12.30 3.19 7.35
C LYS A 92 12.57 4.19 6.24
N THR A 93 12.59 3.71 5.01
CA THR A 93 12.75 4.53 3.79
C THR A 93 11.48 4.39 2.96
N SER A 94 10.88 5.52 2.58
CA SER A 94 9.69 5.48 1.74
C SER A 94 10.00 5.02 0.32
N ILE A 95 9.02 4.37 -0.29
CA ILE A 95 9.08 3.98 -1.70
C ILE A 95 8.54 5.16 -2.51
N ARG A 96 9.37 5.75 -3.37
CA ARG A 96 8.95 6.81 -4.29
C ARG A 96 8.01 6.24 -5.36
N THR A 97 6.77 6.71 -5.40
CA THR A 97 5.72 6.25 -6.34
C THR A 97 5.39 7.26 -7.43
N ALA A 98 5.95 8.47 -7.36
CA ALA A 98 5.82 9.46 -8.42
C ALA A 98 6.55 9.05 -9.72
N PRO A 99 6.22 9.67 -10.88
CA PRO A 99 6.80 9.29 -12.18
C PRO A 99 8.32 9.43 -12.28
N ASP A 100 8.93 10.24 -11.41
CA ASP A 100 10.38 10.42 -11.28
C ASP A 100 11.07 9.28 -10.49
N GLY A 101 10.29 8.33 -9.96
CA GLY A 101 10.77 7.20 -9.18
C GLY A 101 11.62 6.23 -10.01
N LYS A 102 12.69 5.71 -9.39
CA LYS A 102 13.52 4.69 -10.01
C LYS A 102 12.76 3.36 -10.11
N MET A 103 12.76 2.78 -11.31
CA MET A 103 12.00 1.55 -11.56
C MET A 103 12.50 0.34 -10.76
N ARG A 104 13.82 0.17 -10.60
CA ARG A 104 14.39 -0.99 -9.88
C ARG A 104 13.90 -1.07 -8.42
N PRO A 105 14.04 -0.01 -7.59
CA PRO A 105 13.47 0.00 -6.24
C PRO A 105 11.95 -0.24 -6.21
N LEU A 106 11.19 0.32 -7.16
CA LEU A 106 9.73 0.13 -7.20
C LEU A 106 9.36 -1.34 -7.46
N LYS A 107 10.08 -2.01 -8.37
CA LYS A 107 9.89 -3.44 -8.65
C LYS A 107 10.25 -4.32 -7.46
N TYR A 108 11.36 -4.01 -6.78
CA TYR A 108 11.76 -4.73 -5.58
C TYR A 108 10.73 -4.58 -4.46
N ALA A 109 10.27 -3.35 -4.22
CA ALA A 109 9.20 -3.08 -3.27
C ALA A 109 7.90 -3.82 -3.63
N ALA A 110 7.52 -3.86 -4.91
CA ALA A 110 6.35 -4.61 -5.37
C ALA A 110 6.49 -6.13 -5.13
N ALA A 111 7.70 -6.68 -5.29
CA ALA A 111 7.96 -8.08 -5.01
C ALA A 111 7.82 -8.40 -3.51
N VAL A 112 8.42 -7.57 -2.64
CA VAL A 112 8.31 -7.69 -1.18
C VAL A 112 6.86 -7.53 -0.72
N GLU A 113 6.15 -6.51 -1.21
CA GLU A 113 4.74 -6.27 -0.91
C GLU A 113 3.87 -7.48 -1.27
N ASN A 114 4.05 -8.04 -2.47
CA ASN A 114 3.27 -9.20 -2.91
C ASN A 114 3.64 -10.48 -2.14
N ALA A 115 4.92 -10.69 -1.83
CA ALA A 115 5.35 -11.84 -1.05
C ALA A 115 4.77 -11.80 0.38
N LEU A 116 4.76 -10.62 1.01
CA LEU A 116 4.14 -10.45 2.32
C LEU A 116 2.61 -10.60 2.25
N ARG A 117 1.96 -10.05 1.21
CA ARG A 117 0.52 -10.29 0.96
C ARG A 117 0.22 -11.79 0.86
N LYS A 118 1.00 -12.56 0.10
CA LYS A 118 0.86 -14.02 -0.02
C LYS A 118 0.99 -14.70 1.34
N LYS A 119 2.03 -14.35 2.10
CA LYS A 119 2.28 -14.94 3.42
C LYS A 119 1.14 -14.65 4.40
N LEU A 120 0.61 -13.43 4.37
CA LEU A 120 -0.55 -13.00 5.16
C LEU A 120 -1.88 -13.49 4.60
N ASP A 121 -1.92 -14.07 3.39
CA ASP A 121 -3.17 -14.38 2.68
C ASP A 121 -4.15 -13.19 2.73
N ALA A 122 -3.61 -12.02 2.41
CA ALA A 122 -4.35 -10.76 2.41
C ALA A 122 -5.09 -10.56 1.09
N ASP A 123 -6.17 -9.78 1.15
CA ASP A 123 -7.05 -9.51 0.02
C ASP A 123 -6.26 -8.93 -1.17
N THR A 124 -6.42 -9.56 -2.34
CA THR A 124 -5.84 -9.10 -3.61
C THR A 124 -6.61 -7.92 -4.22
N GLY A 125 -7.87 -7.74 -3.86
CA GLY A 125 -8.70 -6.61 -4.30
C GLY A 125 -8.30 -5.29 -3.63
N TYR A 126 -7.67 -5.37 -2.44
CA TYR A 126 -7.26 -4.19 -1.69
C TYR A 126 -6.31 -3.30 -2.50
N SER A 127 -6.68 -2.02 -2.59
CA SER A 127 -5.95 -1.03 -3.38
C SER A 127 -4.81 -0.38 -2.62
N GLY A 128 -4.82 -0.44 -1.29
CA GLY A 128 -3.87 0.29 -0.44
C GLY A 128 -4.08 1.81 -0.39
N LEU A 129 -5.18 2.33 -0.96
CA LEU A 129 -5.45 3.77 -0.98
C LEU A 129 -5.91 4.31 0.38
N ILE A 130 -6.85 3.62 1.02
CA ILE A 130 -7.50 4.04 2.26
C ILE A 130 -7.46 2.89 3.26
N CYS A 131 -7.24 3.19 4.54
CA CYS A 131 -7.31 2.21 5.62
C CYS A 131 -8.35 2.63 6.66
N LYS A 132 -8.84 1.67 7.47
CA LYS A 132 -9.45 1.91 8.78
C LYS A 132 -8.53 2.89 9.54
N ASN A 133 -9.07 4.01 10.03
CA ASN A 133 -8.29 5.10 10.62
C ASN A 133 -7.98 4.80 12.10
N PRO A 134 -6.71 4.61 12.49
CA PRO A 134 -6.38 4.23 13.87
C PRO A 134 -6.67 5.32 14.92
N ASN A 135 -6.95 6.56 14.50
CA ASN A 135 -7.40 7.63 15.39
C ASN A 135 -8.90 7.59 15.71
N HIS A 136 -9.68 6.81 14.95
CA HIS A 136 -11.13 6.75 15.14
C HIS A 136 -11.50 5.68 16.18
N GLY A 137 -12.21 6.09 17.24
CA GLY A 137 -12.54 5.22 18.39
C GLY A 137 -13.43 4.01 18.09
N HIS A 138 -13.96 3.89 16.87
CA HIS A 138 -14.68 2.71 16.39
C HIS A 138 -13.76 1.48 16.22
N TRP A 139 -12.49 1.70 15.86
CA TRP A 139 -11.58 0.60 15.57
C TRP A 139 -10.76 0.22 16.80
N LYS A 140 -10.46 -1.07 16.94
CA LYS A 140 -9.53 -1.55 17.96
C LYS A 140 -8.12 -1.57 17.38
N ILE A 141 -7.18 -0.90 18.03
CA ILE A 141 -5.78 -0.86 17.61
C ILE A 141 -4.91 -1.72 18.51
N ALA A 142 -3.93 -2.41 17.92
CA ALA A 142 -2.83 -3.04 18.65
C ALA A 142 -1.50 -2.76 17.94
N VAL A 143 -0.48 -2.41 18.72
CA VAL A 143 0.88 -2.10 18.28
C VAL A 143 1.77 -3.29 18.60
N TRP A 144 2.56 -3.75 17.63
CA TRP A 144 3.40 -4.93 17.81
C TRP A 144 4.88 -4.62 17.61
N GLN A 145 5.25 -4.07 16.45
CA GLN A 145 6.62 -3.69 16.17
C GLN A 145 6.83 -2.17 16.30
N PRO A 146 7.65 -1.68 17.25
CA PRO A 146 7.95 -0.27 17.36
C PRO A 146 9.01 0.23 16.35
N GLU A 147 9.88 -0.65 15.85
CA GLU A 147 10.90 -0.30 14.85
C GLU A 147 10.37 -0.23 13.42
N LEU A 148 11.02 0.61 12.61
CA LEU A 148 10.76 0.75 11.19
C LEU A 148 11.44 -0.36 10.38
N TYR A 149 10.71 -0.94 9.43
CA TYR A 149 11.21 -1.98 8.54
C TYR A 149 12.04 -1.43 7.38
N THR A 150 13.12 -2.11 7.04
CA THR A 150 13.71 -2.02 5.70
C THR A 150 13.05 -3.06 4.80
N LEU A 151 13.05 -2.80 3.49
CA LEU A 151 12.58 -3.79 2.52
C LEU A 151 13.43 -5.06 2.57
N ASP A 152 14.75 -4.93 2.79
CA ASP A 152 15.66 -6.06 2.90
C ASP A 152 15.33 -6.96 4.09
N TRP A 153 15.03 -6.37 5.26
CA TRP A 153 14.64 -7.15 6.44
C TRP A 153 13.34 -7.92 6.19
N LEU A 154 12.35 -7.26 5.54
CA LEU A 154 11.11 -7.93 5.17
C LEU A 154 11.39 -9.04 4.16
N ALA A 155 12.21 -8.79 3.15
CA ALA A 155 12.60 -9.78 2.15
C ALA A 155 13.27 -11.01 2.76
N ASP A 156 14.17 -10.85 3.73
CA ASP A 156 14.84 -11.96 4.41
C ASP A 156 13.86 -12.90 5.12
N SER A 157 12.73 -12.37 5.58
CA SER A 157 11.66 -13.12 6.23
C SER A 157 10.66 -13.77 5.25
N LEU A 158 10.81 -13.53 3.95
CA LEU A 158 9.89 -13.91 2.89
C LEU A 158 10.58 -14.81 1.87
N ASP A 159 9.87 -15.82 1.38
CA ASP A 159 10.35 -16.59 0.24
C ASP A 159 10.08 -15.82 -1.06
N LEU A 160 11.05 -14.99 -1.46
CA LEU A 160 11.01 -14.29 -2.75
C LEU A 160 11.28 -15.24 -3.93
N ASN A 161 11.89 -16.41 -3.70
CA ASN A 161 12.31 -17.34 -4.75
C ASN A 161 11.16 -18.20 -5.29
N ALA A 162 10.08 -18.40 -4.53
CA ALA A 162 8.89 -19.10 -4.99
C ALA A 162 8.15 -18.36 -6.12
N ALA A 163 8.45 -17.07 -6.33
CA ALA A 163 8.09 -16.37 -7.55
C ALA A 163 9.33 -16.37 -8.46
N ASN A 164 9.28 -17.11 -9.57
CA ASN A 164 10.17 -16.82 -10.69
C ASN A 164 10.21 -15.29 -10.88
N ASP A 165 11.42 -14.71 -10.87
CA ASP A 165 11.81 -13.29 -10.93
C ASP A 165 11.18 -12.42 -12.05
N LYS A 166 10.14 -12.91 -12.72
CA LYS A 166 9.49 -12.33 -13.88
C LYS A 166 8.02 -11.97 -13.67
N GLU A 167 7.35 -12.48 -12.64
CA GLU A 167 5.94 -12.17 -12.39
C GLU A 167 5.77 -11.17 -11.25
N ILE A 168 5.97 -9.90 -11.59
CA ILE A 168 5.18 -8.85 -10.93
C ILE A 168 3.73 -9.18 -11.25
N ILE A 169 2.92 -9.50 -10.22
CA ILE A 169 1.48 -9.70 -10.44
C ILE A 169 0.94 -8.40 -10.99
N ALA A 170 0.39 -8.49 -12.21
CA ALA A 170 -0.08 -7.37 -12.99
C ALA A 170 -1.08 -6.48 -12.23
N ASP A 171 -1.83 -7.11 -11.33
CA ASP A 171 -3.09 -6.57 -10.84
C ASP A 171 -3.09 -6.31 -9.32
N TYR A 172 -1.92 -6.27 -8.65
CA TYR A 172 -1.82 -5.99 -7.21
C TYR A 172 -0.82 -4.88 -6.84
N GLY A 173 -1.20 -4.02 -5.88
CA GLY A 173 -0.31 -3.04 -5.23
C GLY A 173 0.57 -2.22 -6.18
N LEU A 174 1.85 -2.10 -5.85
CA LEU A 174 2.89 -1.49 -6.69
C LEU A 174 3.12 -2.24 -8.01
N GLY A 175 2.71 -3.50 -8.10
CA GLY A 175 2.77 -4.31 -9.31
C GLY A 175 1.88 -3.78 -10.44
N ARG A 176 0.76 -3.12 -10.10
CA ARG A 176 -0.11 -2.41 -11.06
C ARG A 176 0.66 -1.34 -11.83
N ASN A 177 1.39 -0.48 -11.10
CA ASN A 177 2.20 0.58 -11.69
C ASN A 177 3.32 0.01 -12.58
N CYS A 178 4.05 -0.98 -12.07
CA CYS A 178 5.14 -1.61 -12.82
C CYS A 178 4.64 -2.26 -14.12
N THR A 179 3.47 -2.91 -14.06
CA THR A 179 2.89 -3.61 -15.20
C THR A 179 2.31 -2.66 -16.22
N LEU A 180 1.58 -1.63 -15.80
CA LEU A 180 1.10 -0.58 -16.68
C LEU A 180 2.28 0.03 -17.45
N PHE A 181 3.34 0.42 -16.74
CA PHE A 181 4.54 0.97 -17.37
C PHE A 181 5.20 -0.01 -18.36
N ASP A 182 5.44 -1.27 -17.96
CA ASP A 182 6.12 -2.24 -18.82
C ASP A 182 5.29 -2.64 -20.05
N LYS A 183 3.95 -2.74 -19.93
CA LYS A 183 3.05 -3.02 -21.06
C LYS A 183 2.97 -1.81 -21.99
N THR A 184 2.71 -0.62 -21.45
CA THR A 184 2.56 0.61 -22.24
C THR A 184 3.85 0.96 -22.98
N ARG A 185 5.03 0.86 -22.36
CA ARG A 185 6.28 1.19 -23.06
C ARG A 185 6.58 0.23 -24.23
N LYS A 186 6.32 -1.08 -24.05
CA LYS A 186 6.56 -2.10 -25.09
C LYS A 186 5.63 -1.90 -26.28
N TRP A 187 4.38 -1.54 -26.02
CA TRP A 187 3.43 -1.13 -27.05
C TRP A 187 3.90 0.14 -27.75
N ALA A 188 4.23 1.19 -26.98
CA ALA A 188 4.64 2.50 -27.48
C ALA A 188 5.85 2.41 -28.43
N TYR A 189 6.87 1.59 -28.11
CA TYR A 189 8.02 1.36 -28.99
C TYR A 189 7.64 0.86 -30.39
N ARG A 190 6.55 0.10 -30.50
CA ARG A 190 6.06 -0.41 -31.78
C ARG A 190 5.10 0.59 -32.43
N ALA A 191 4.18 1.14 -31.66
CA ALA A 191 3.08 1.98 -32.12
C ALA A 191 3.54 3.35 -32.65
N ILE A 192 4.66 3.92 -32.16
CA ILE A 192 5.15 5.22 -32.65
C ILE A 192 5.46 5.22 -34.16
N ARG A 193 5.77 4.04 -34.72
CA ARG A 193 6.03 3.86 -36.15
C ARG A 193 4.78 3.95 -37.02
N GLN A 194 3.58 3.99 -36.42
CA GLN A 194 2.30 4.14 -37.12
C GLN A 194 2.01 5.62 -37.41
N GLY A 195 2.89 6.25 -38.20
CA GLY A 195 2.69 7.62 -38.68
C GLY A 195 3.48 8.70 -37.95
N TRP A 196 4.34 8.35 -36.99
CA TRP A 196 5.25 9.29 -36.29
C TRP A 196 4.56 10.59 -35.86
N PRO A 197 3.50 10.50 -35.05
CA PRO A 197 2.72 11.66 -34.67
C PRO A 197 3.58 12.67 -33.90
N VAL A 198 3.24 13.95 -34.04
CA VAL A 198 3.84 15.02 -33.23
C VAL A 198 3.60 14.80 -31.75
N TYR A 199 4.49 15.33 -30.90
CA TYR A 199 4.53 15.03 -29.47
C TYR A 199 3.18 15.14 -28.75
N GLU A 200 2.43 16.23 -28.95
CA GLU A 200 1.12 16.45 -28.30
C GLU A 200 0.08 15.38 -28.67
N GLN A 201 0.10 14.91 -29.92
CA GLN A 201 -0.78 13.84 -30.38
C GLN A 201 -0.32 12.49 -29.84
N TRP A 202 1.00 12.25 -29.79
CA TRP A 202 1.57 11.03 -29.25
C TRP A 202 1.33 10.89 -27.75
N LEU A 203 1.43 11.99 -27.00
CA LEU A 203 1.18 12.06 -25.57
C LEU A 203 -0.24 11.62 -25.24
N LYS A 204 -1.24 12.13 -25.98
CA LYS A 204 -2.65 11.73 -25.84
C LYS A 204 -2.91 10.26 -26.18
N ALA A 205 -2.10 9.65 -27.05
CA ALA A 205 -2.22 8.24 -27.39
C ALA A 205 -1.60 7.31 -26.33
N CYS A 206 -0.67 7.83 -25.51
CA CYS A 206 0.01 7.08 -24.45
C CYS A 206 -0.63 7.24 -23.07
N TYR A 207 -1.46 8.27 -22.87
CA TYR A 207 -2.26 8.55 -21.67
C TYR A 207 -3.63 7.89 -21.74
#